data_AF-A0A850RDX3-F1
#
_entry.id   AF-A0A850RDX3-F1
#
_cell.length_a   1.000
_cell.length_b   1.000
_cell.length_c   1.000
_cell.angle_alpha   90.00
_cell.angle_beta   90.00
_cell.angle_gamma   90.00
#
_symmetry.space_group_name_H-M   'P 1'
#
loop_
_entity.id
_entity.type
_entity.pdbx_description
1 polymer ?
#
loop_
_entity_poly.entity_id
_entity_poly.type
_entity_poly.pdbx_seq_one_letter_code
_entity_poly.pdbx_strand_id
1 'polypeptide(L)'
;MPCFDGVFFFARNSTLKFAHLDIGSAWINQTIRNANARTPIKHFRRLPLETNNQNWTLHRVGETFSLGFGLVRGVKKRVPLEVHMASHQAWLEAVLDGRAKAGSLKLVRSKKGIWSACLSVSMEVPDATETGRWIGIDRGQNIPVVAATPAGPVVFWKAARIRHQSCARNPVLQGGEG
;
A
#
# COMPACT_ATOMS: atom_id res chain seq x y z
N MET A 1 22.22 13.47 -25.57
CA MET A 1 21.80 13.55 -24.16
C MET A 1 21.67 12.12 -23.65
N PRO A 2 22.62 11.60 -22.85
CA PRO A 2 22.59 10.20 -22.46
C PRO A 2 21.56 9.97 -21.34
N CYS A 3 20.83 8.88 -21.51
CA CYS A 3 20.05 8.18 -20.50
C CYS A 3 20.89 7.95 -19.24
N PHE A 4 20.34 8.20 -18.06
CA PHE A 4 20.93 7.68 -16.83
C PHE A 4 20.48 6.24 -16.64
N ASP A 5 21.46 5.35 -16.80
CA ASP A 5 21.37 3.91 -16.65
C ASP A 5 20.96 3.50 -15.24
N GLY A 6 20.23 2.38 -15.19
CA GLY A 6 19.76 1.76 -13.96
C GLY A 6 20.92 1.36 -13.05
N VAL A 7 20.90 1.86 -11.81
CA VAL A 7 21.78 1.36 -10.76
C VAL A 7 21.19 0.06 -10.21
N PHE A 8 21.82 -1.06 -10.56
CA PHE A 8 21.59 -2.36 -9.95
C PHE A 8 22.24 -2.39 -8.57
N PHE A 9 21.45 -2.66 -7.52
CA PHE A 9 21.99 -2.91 -6.17
C PHE A 9 21.79 -4.39 -5.80
N PHE A 10 22.85 -5.18 -5.93
CA PHE A 10 23.02 -6.40 -5.16
C PHE A 10 23.53 -6.01 -3.76
N ALA A 11 22.67 -6.08 -2.74
CA ALA A 11 23.06 -5.74 -1.37
C ALA A 11 23.11 -6.99 -0.48
N ARG A 12 24.32 -7.50 -0.24
CA ARG A 12 24.65 -8.27 0.97
C ARG A 12 24.60 -7.31 2.17
N ASN A 13 23.79 -7.68 3.15
CA ASN A 13 23.40 -6.87 4.31
C ASN A 13 24.63 -6.36 5.10
N SER A 14 24.84 -5.04 5.15
CA SER A 14 25.63 -4.38 6.20
C SER A 14 25.25 -2.89 6.24
N THR A 15 24.70 -2.47 7.37
CA THR A 15 24.24 -1.12 7.71
C THR A 15 25.29 -0.02 7.55
N LEU A 16 26.58 -0.37 7.43
CA LEU A 16 27.70 0.55 7.24
C LEU A 16 27.83 1.08 5.80
N LYS A 17 27.39 0.32 4.78
CA LYS A 17 27.64 0.65 3.37
C LYS A 17 26.90 1.89 2.86
N PHE A 18 25.91 2.37 3.61
CA PHE A 18 25.08 3.53 3.23
C PHE A 18 25.22 4.71 4.19
N ALA A 19 26.26 4.71 5.05
CA ALA A 19 26.47 5.77 6.03
C ALA A 19 26.73 7.16 5.40
N HIS A 20 27.16 7.21 4.14
CA HIS A 20 27.42 8.44 3.40
C HIS A 20 26.17 9.02 2.69
N LEU A 21 25.04 8.31 2.71
CA LEU A 21 23.80 8.80 2.10
C LEU A 21 22.99 9.59 3.12
N ASP A 22 22.44 10.73 2.69
CA ASP A 22 21.63 11.61 3.54
C ASP A 22 20.32 10.95 3.99
N ILE A 23 19.87 9.91 3.29
CA ILE A 23 18.64 9.19 3.61
C ILE A 23 18.85 8.34 4.86
N GLY A 24 17.88 8.41 5.79
CA GLY A 24 17.88 7.62 7.02
C GLY A 24 18.01 6.13 6.72
N SER A 25 18.98 5.47 7.37
CA SER A 25 19.29 4.05 7.18
C SER A 25 18.09 3.13 7.36
N ALA A 26 17.13 3.52 8.21
CA ALA A 26 15.86 2.82 8.39
C ALA A 26 15.08 2.63 7.08
N TRP A 27 14.96 3.68 6.26
CA TRP A 27 14.24 3.65 4.98
C TRP A 27 14.98 2.82 3.93
N ILE A 28 16.30 2.93 3.87
CA ILE A 28 17.14 2.16 2.95
C ILE A 28 17.02 0.67 3.29
N ASN A 29 17.18 0.31 4.55
CA ASN A 29 17.11 -1.08 5.00
C ASN A 29 15.72 -1.69 4.75
N GLN A 30 14.65 -0.94 5.01
CA GLN A 30 13.30 -1.41 4.73
C GLN A 30 13.09 -1.63 3.22
N THR A 31 13.62 -0.75 2.38
CA THR A 31 13.54 -0.89 0.92
C THR A 31 14.27 -2.15 0.44
N ILE A 32 15.47 -2.43 0.97
CA ILE A 32 16.24 -3.64 0.64
C ILE A 32 15.47 -4.90 1.08
N ARG A 33 14.90 -4.90 2.29
CA ARG A 33 14.07 -6.01 2.78
C ARG A 33 12.88 -6.26 1.86
N ASN A 34 12.16 -5.20 1.48
CA ASN A 34 11.01 -5.29 0.59
C ASN A 34 11.39 -5.79 -0.82
N ALA A 35 12.57 -5.41 -1.32
CA ALA A 35 13.09 -5.89 -2.59
C ALA A 35 13.44 -7.39 -2.52
N ASN A 36 14.09 -7.83 -1.44
CA ASN A 36 14.48 -9.23 -1.26
C ASN A 36 13.29 -10.16 -0.96
N ALA A 37 12.25 -9.66 -0.29
CA ALA A 37 11.05 -10.43 0.01
C ALA A 37 10.15 -10.66 -1.23
N ARG A 38 10.46 -10.03 -2.37
CA ARG A 38 9.64 -10.15 -3.57
C ARG A 38 10.00 -11.37 -4.40
N THR A 39 8.96 -11.99 -4.93
CA THR A 39 9.07 -13.04 -5.93
C THR A 39 9.68 -12.52 -7.23
N PRO A 40 10.33 -13.38 -8.03
CA PRO A 40 10.89 -12.99 -9.32
C PRO A 40 9.80 -12.42 -10.23
N ILE A 41 10.07 -11.24 -10.81
CA ILE A 41 9.14 -10.50 -11.67
C ILE A 41 9.71 -10.33 -13.08
N LYS A 42 8.84 -10.36 -14.09
CA LYS A 42 9.21 -10.14 -15.51
C LYS A 42 9.64 -8.70 -15.81
N HIS A 43 9.16 -7.73 -15.03
CA HIS A 43 9.44 -6.30 -15.23
C HIS A 43 9.70 -5.59 -13.91
N PHE A 44 10.74 -4.75 -13.89
CA PHE A 44 11.05 -3.91 -12.73
C PHE A 44 9.97 -2.85 -12.53
N ARG A 45 9.62 -2.60 -11.27
CA ARG A 45 8.66 -1.55 -10.88
C ARG A 45 9.22 -0.74 -9.73
N ARG A 46 9.08 0.59 -9.82
CA ARG A 46 9.38 1.51 -8.72
C ARG A 46 8.43 1.26 -7.55
N LEU A 47 9.00 0.97 -6.39
CA LEU A 47 8.28 0.80 -5.15
C LEU A 47 8.13 2.14 -4.39
N PRO A 48 7.04 2.33 -3.65
CA PRO A 48 6.96 3.41 -2.67
C PRO A 48 8.07 3.28 -1.63
N LEU A 49 8.52 4.42 -1.10
CA LEU A 49 9.34 4.41 0.11
C LEU A 49 8.46 3.99 1.28
N GLU A 50 8.92 3.00 2.05
CA GLU A 50 8.16 2.41 3.14
C GLU A 50 9.00 2.34 4.42
N THR A 51 8.35 2.53 5.56
CA THR A 51 8.94 2.30 6.87
C THR A 51 7.94 1.63 7.81
N ASN A 52 8.44 0.82 8.74
CA ASN A 52 7.61 0.13 9.73
C ASN A 52 7.09 1.09 10.81
N ASN A 53 6.24 0.58 11.71
CA ASN A 53 5.62 1.36 12.79
C ASN A 53 6.59 1.95 13.84
N GLN A 54 7.85 1.52 13.87
CA GLN A 54 8.85 2.02 14.82
C GLN A 54 9.51 3.33 14.35
N ASN A 55 9.40 3.63 13.07
CA ASN A 55 10.19 4.68 12.42
C ASN A 55 9.34 5.90 12.00
N TRP A 56 8.09 5.95 12.44
CA TRP A 56 7.22 7.11 12.28
C TRP A 56 6.35 7.30 13.52
N THR A 57 5.86 8.53 13.71
CA THR A 57 5.00 8.92 14.84
C THR A 57 3.84 9.77 14.34
N LEU A 58 2.68 9.59 14.95
CA LEU A 58 1.49 10.41 14.71
C LEU A 58 1.36 11.43 15.85
N HIS A 59 1.04 12.66 15.50
CA HIS A 59 0.77 13.74 16.46
C HIS A 59 -0.51 14.44 16.07
N ARG A 60 -1.32 14.84 17.04
CA ARG A 60 -2.40 15.82 16.86
C ARG A 60 -1.91 17.19 17.31
N VAL A 61 -2.12 18.19 16.48
CA VAL A 61 -1.76 19.60 16.74
C VAL A 61 -3.00 20.46 16.46
N GLY A 62 -3.75 20.77 17.51
CA GLY A 62 -5.06 21.40 17.40
C GLY A 62 -6.03 20.51 16.61
N GLU A 63 -6.54 21.06 15.50
CA GLU A 63 -7.45 20.36 14.57
C GLU A 63 -6.73 19.61 13.43
N THR A 64 -5.39 19.60 13.42
CA THR A 64 -4.61 18.99 12.34
C THR A 64 -3.79 17.80 12.83
N PHE A 65 -3.46 16.89 11.91
CA PHE A 65 -2.58 15.77 12.17
C PHE A 65 -1.19 16.04 11.60
N SER A 66 -0.16 15.58 12.28
CA SER A 66 1.23 15.70 11.85
C SER A 66 1.92 14.35 11.93
N LEU A 67 2.67 13.99 10.88
CA LEU A 67 3.54 12.82 10.88
C LEU A 67 4.98 13.20 11.14
N GLY A 68 5.59 12.59 12.16
CA GLY A 68 7.03 12.69 12.40
C GLY A 68 7.75 11.46 11.86
N PHE A 69 8.69 11.62 10.94
CA PHE A 69 9.56 10.53 10.47
C PHE A 69 10.96 11.05 10.11
N GLY A 70 11.98 10.22 10.33
CA GLY A 70 13.38 10.56 10.03
C GLY A 70 13.76 10.15 8.61
N LEU A 71 13.39 10.95 7.60
CA LEU A 71 13.78 10.67 6.21
C LEU A 71 15.25 11.01 5.96
N VAL A 72 15.76 12.07 6.61
CA VAL A 72 17.16 12.49 6.55
C VAL A 72 17.86 12.10 7.84
N ARG A 73 19.08 11.58 7.74
CA ARG A 73 19.88 11.16 8.90
C ARG A 73 20.04 12.33 9.88
N GLY A 74 19.76 12.07 11.16
CA GLY A 74 19.86 13.08 12.22
C GLY A 74 18.76 14.14 12.23
N VAL A 75 17.88 14.18 11.21
CA VAL A 75 16.79 15.17 11.13
C VAL A 75 15.44 14.48 11.28
N LYS A 76 14.75 14.78 12.39
CA LYS A 76 13.34 14.44 12.57
C LYS A 76 12.49 15.63 12.18
N LYS A 77 11.81 15.56 11.03
CA LYS A 77 10.82 16.58 10.65
C LYS A 77 9.41 16.06 10.92
N ARG A 78 8.55 16.96 11.41
CA ARG A 78 7.10 16.76 11.45
C ARG A 78 6.51 17.41 10.21
N VAL A 79 5.68 16.66 9.50
CA VAL A 79 4.99 17.13 8.30
C VAL A 79 3.50 17.23 8.65
N PRO A 80 2.92 18.43 8.64
CA PRO A 80 1.47 18.57 8.79
C PRO A 80 0.79 17.89 7.61
N LEU A 81 -0.31 17.18 7.90
CA LEU A 81 -1.09 16.47 6.91
C LEU A 81 -2.48 17.10 6.79
N GLU A 82 -2.88 17.29 5.54
CA GLU A 82 -4.28 17.42 5.19
C GLU A 82 -4.90 16.02 5.10
N VAL A 83 -5.97 15.76 5.85
CA VAL A 83 -6.65 14.46 5.84
C VAL A 83 -7.55 14.40 4.61
N HIS A 84 -7.26 13.47 3.70
CA HIS A 84 -7.95 13.34 2.41
C HIS A 84 -9.48 13.16 2.51
N MET A 85 -9.98 12.52 3.58
CA MET A 85 -11.40 12.28 3.81
C MET A 85 -11.71 12.30 5.31
N ALA A 86 -12.85 12.88 5.71
CA ALA A 86 -13.26 12.96 7.12
C ALA A 86 -13.32 11.58 7.82
N SER A 87 -13.72 10.53 7.09
CA SER A 87 -13.73 9.15 7.62
C SER A 87 -12.34 8.64 8.02
N HIS A 88 -11.26 9.20 7.46
CA HIS A 88 -9.89 8.82 7.83
C HIS A 88 -9.44 9.45 9.14
N GLN A 89 -10.02 10.59 9.53
CA GLN A 89 -9.69 11.24 10.80
C GLN A 89 -10.03 10.34 11.99
N ALA A 90 -11.19 9.68 11.97
CA ALA A 90 -11.60 8.74 13.00
C ALA A 90 -10.57 7.60 13.21
N TRP A 91 -9.90 7.18 12.14
CA TRP A 91 -8.85 6.15 12.21
C TRP A 91 -7.54 6.69 12.77
N LEU A 92 -7.17 7.92 12.45
CA LEU A 92 -6.00 8.58 13.04
C LEU A 92 -6.20 8.80 14.55
N GLU A 93 -7.41 9.21 14.96
CA GLU A 93 -7.79 9.33 16.36
C GLU A 93 -7.78 7.97 17.06
N ALA A 94 -8.32 6.92 16.44
CA ALA A 94 -8.26 5.56 17.00
C ALA A 94 -6.81 5.08 17.21
N VAL A 95 -5.87 5.45 16.34
CA VAL A 95 -4.44 5.15 16.52
C VAL A 95 -3.84 5.92 17.71
N LEU A 96 -4.20 7.20 17.87
CA LEU A 96 -3.73 8.03 18.99
C LEU A 96 -4.30 7.56 20.33
N ASP A 97 -5.55 7.12 20.35
CA ASP A 97 -6.23 6.61 21.54
C ASP A 97 -5.84 5.17 21.90
N GLY A 98 -5.00 4.51 21.08
CA GLY A 98 -4.60 3.12 21.27
C GLY A 98 -5.70 2.10 20.94
N ARG A 99 -6.83 2.52 20.38
CA ARG A 99 -7.93 1.65 19.90
C ARG A 99 -7.62 0.96 18.58
N ALA A 100 -6.59 1.43 17.86
CA ALA A 100 -6.08 0.81 16.66
C ALA A 100 -4.55 0.78 16.65
N LYS A 101 -3.98 -0.25 16.02
CA LYS A 101 -2.54 -0.45 15.94
C LYS A 101 -1.97 0.21 14.68
N ALA A 102 -0.97 1.07 14.88
CA ALA A 102 -0.17 1.64 13.81
C ALA A 102 0.64 0.55 13.06
N GLY A 103 0.53 0.55 11.74
CA GLY A 103 1.27 -0.29 10.81
C GLY A 103 2.38 0.47 10.09
N SER A 104 2.60 0.15 8.81
CA SER A 104 3.63 0.83 8.01
C SER A 104 3.17 2.19 7.48
N LEU A 105 4.15 3.07 7.22
CA LEU A 105 3.99 4.32 6.50
C LEU A 105 4.62 4.17 5.12
N LYS A 106 3.88 4.57 4.07
CA LYS A 106 4.34 4.62 2.69
C LYS A 106 4.23 6.03 2.13
N LEU A 107 5.27 6.50 1.44
CA LEU A 107 5.23 7.75 0.70
C LEU A 107 4.97 7.44 -0.79
N VAL A 108 3.84 7.92 -1.28
CA VAL A 108 3.39 7.67 -2.66
C VAL A 108 3.24 9.00 -3.38
N ARG A 109 3.70 9.05 -4.62
CA ARG A 109 3.48 10.20 -5.52
C ARG A 109 2.46 9.81 -6.59
N SER A 110 1.37 10.57 -6.68
CA SER A 110 0.36 10.39 -7.72
C SER A 110 0.91 10.77 -9.10
N LYS A 111 0.20 10.38 -10.17
CA LYS A 111 0.56 10.79 -11.55
C LYS A 111 0.53 12.32 -11.73
N LYS A 112 -0.28 13.03 -10.94
CA LYS A 112 -0.36 14.50 -10.92
C LYS A 112 0.74 15.15 -10.07
N GLY A 113 1.66 14.35 -9.54
CA GLY A 113 2.80 14.85 -8.75
C GLY A 113 2.51 15.10 -7.27
N ILE A 114 1.28 14.88 -6.81
CA ILE A 114 0.86 15.06 -5.40
C ILE A 114 1.46 13.95 -4.55
N TRP A 115 2.11 14.31 -3.45
CA TRP A 115 2.62 13.38 -2.46
C TRP A 115 1.57 13.05 -1.41
N SER A 116 1.47 11.77 -1.05
CA SER A 116 0.56 11.28 -0.04
C SER A 116 1.30 10.34 0.91
N ALA A 117 1.00 10.49 2.21
CA ALA A 117 1.40 9.55 3.23
C ALA A 117 0.28 8.51 3.41
N CYS A 118 0.56 7.27 3.04
CA CYS A 118 -0.37 6.16 3.20
C CYS A 118 0.00 5.40 4.48
N LEU A 119 -0.90 5.41 5.45
CA LEU A 119 -0.75 4.75 6.74
C LEU A 119 -1.53 3.43 6.72
N SER A 120 -0.89 2.35 7.12
CA SER A 120 -1.58 1.10 7.43
C SER A 120 -2.00 1.12 8.90
N VAL A 121 -3.25 0.76 9.16
CA VAL A 121 -3.82 0.64 10.51
C VAL A 121 -4.43 -0.74 10.62
N SER A 122 -4.22 -1.40 11.75
CA SER A 122 -4.83 -2.69 12.07
C SER A 122 -5.73 -2.52 13.28
N MET A 123 -6.89 -3.15 13.25
CA MET A 123 -7.84 -3.11 14.36
C MET A 123 -8.56 -4.43 14.48
N GLU A 124 -9.06 -4.69 15.67
CA GLU A 124 -9.98 -5.80 15.89
C GLU A 124 -11.29 -5.48 15.17
N VAL A 125 -11.68 -6.37 14.28
CA VAL A 125 -12.95 -6.30 13.58
C VAL A 125 -13.89 -7.20 14.36
N PRO A 126 -14.96 -6.66 14.97
CA PRO A 126 -15.93 -7.49 15.67
C PRO A 126 -16.48 -8.57 14.75
N ASP A 127 -16.69 -9.77 15.30
CA ASP A 127 -17.38 -10.82 14.59
C ASP A 127 -18.78 -10.32 14.18
N ALA A 128 -19.20 -10.69 12.98
CA ALA A 128 -20.52 -10.34 12.50
C ALA A 128 -21.56 -10.96 13.43
N THR A 129 -22.37 -10.13 14.08
CA THR A 129 -23.56 -10.61 14.80
C THR A 129 -24.53 -11.24 13.81
N GLU A 130 -24.99 -12.46 14.11
CA GLU A 130 -25.97 -13.15 13.28
C GLU A 130 -27.31 -12.41 13.36
N THR A 131 -27.60 -11.59 12.35
CA THR A 131 -28.80 -10.74 12.33
C THR A 131 -30.04 -11.47 11.81
N GLY A 132 -29.92 -12.76 11.45
CA GLY A 132 -30.95 -13.53 10.74
C GLY A 132 -31.27 -12.99 9.33
N ARG A 133 -30.62 -11.90 8.91
CA ARG A 133 -30.75 -11.28 7.60
C ARG A 133 -29.54 -11.64 6.76
N TRP A 134 -29.78 -12.48 5.76
CA TRP A 134 -28.77 -12.87 4.80
C TRP A 134 -28.84 -11.94 3.60
N ILE A 135 -27.68 -11.54 3.08
CA ILE A 135 -27.59 -10.85 1.80
C ILE A 135 -26.87 -11.82 0.86
N GLY A 136 -27.57 -12.34 -0.13
CA GLY A 136 -26.97 -13.15 -1.17
C GLY A 136 -26.16 -12.23 -2.09
N ILE A 137 -24.85 -12.45 -2.18
CA ILE A 137 -23.95 -11.66 -3.04
C ILE A 137 -23.38 -12.58 -4.11
N ASP A 138 -23.66 -12.29 -5.38
CA ASP A 138 -23.08 -12.99 -6.53
C ASP A 138 -22.14 -12.08 -7.33
N ARG A 139 -21.12 -12.67 -7.93
CA ARG A 139 -20.12 -11.96 -8.75
C ARG A 139 -20.12 -12.53 -10.17
N GLY A 140 -20.45 -11.67 -11.14
CA GLY A 140 -20.47 -12.02 -12.56
C GLY A 140 -19.48 -11.22 -13.40
N GLN A 141 -19.22 -11.71 -14.62
CA GLN A 141 -18.34 -11.01 -15.57
C GLN A 141 -19.00 -9.77 -16.18
N ASN A 142 -20.30 -9.86 -16.47
CA ASN A 142 -21.08 -8.75 -17.05
C ASN A 142 -21.66 -7.83 -15.98
N ILE A 143 -21.93 -8.37 -14.79
CA ILE A 143 -22.37 -7.62 -13.62
C ILE A 143 -21.43 -7.97 -12.46
N PRO A 144 -20.49 -7.08 -12.13
CA PRO A 144 -19.43 -7.37 -11.15
C PRO A 144 -19.96 -7.82 -9.79
N VAL A 145 -21.06 -7.23 -9.33
CA VAL A 145 -21.70 -7.56 -8.06
C VAL A 145 -23.21 -7.42 -8.20
N VAL A 146 -23.92 -8.45 -7.74
CA VAL A 146 -25.37 -8.44 -7.51
C VAL A 146 -25.60 -8.77 -6.04
N ALA A 147 -26.43 -8.00 -5.35
CA ALA A 147 -26.84 -8.32 -3.99
C ALA A 147 -28.37 -8.42 -3.90
N ALA A 148 -28.85 -9.46 -3.26
CA ALA A 148 -30.27 -9.69 -3.01
C ALA A 148 -30.49 -9.91 -1.51
N THR A 149 -31.52 -9.26 -0.98
CA THR A 149 -32.06 -9.57 0.35
C THR A 149 -33.30 -10.45 0.19
N PRO A 150 -33.64 -11.34 1.13
CA PRO A 150 -34.81 -12.22 1.03
C PRO A 150 -36.14 -11.48 0.83
N ALA A 151 -36.25 -10.24 1.32
CA ALA A 151 -37.49 -9.47 1.33
C ALA A 151 -37.41 -8.13 0.56
N GLY A 152 -36.31 -7.85 -0.14
CA GLY A 152 -36.04 -6.56 -0.74
C GLY A 152 -35.56 -6.63 -2.19
N PRO A 153 -35.48 -5.49 -2.88
CA PRO A 153 -35.11 -5.43 -4.29
C PRO A 153 -33.68 -5.90 -4.50
N VAL A 154 -33.45 -6.54 -5.65
CA VAL A 154 -32.11 -6.95 -6.10
C VAL A 154 -31.34 -5.72 -6.58
N VAL A 155 -30.17 -5.47 -6.00
CA VAL A 155 -29.29 -4.35 -6.37
C VAL A 155 -28.20 -4.85 -7.31
N PHE A 156 -28.11 -4.21 -8.47
CA PHE A 156 -27.10 -4.50 -9.49
C PHE A 156 -26.06 -3.37 -9.53
N TRP A 157 -24.82 -3.66 -9.13
CA TRP A 157 -23.72 -2.73 -9.34
C TRP A 157 -23.13 -2.97 -10.73
N LYS A 158 -23.59 -2.17 -11.69
CA LYS A 158 -23.05 -2.16 -13.05
C LYS A 158 -21.74 -1.37 -13.06
N ALA A 159 -20.63 -2.03 -13.34
CA ALA A 159 -19.41 -1.34 -13.79
C ALA A 159 -19.28 -1.46 -15.31
N ALA A 160 -18.49 -0.58 -15.93
CA ALA A 160 -18.11 -0.74 -17.33
C ALA A 160 -17.49 -2.13 -17.57
N ARG A 161 -17.78 -2.75 -18.73
CA ARG A 161 -17.29 -4.08 -19.15
C ARG A 161 -15.88 -4.35 -18.62
N ILE A 162 -15.74 -5.32 -17.72
CA ILE A 162 -14.44 -5.81 -17.27
C ILE A 162 -13.84 -6.58 -18.44
N ARG A 163 -12.88 -5.98 -19.17
CA ARG A 163 -12.15 -6.70 -20.22
C ARG A 163 -11.30 -7.79 -19.59
N HIS A 164 -11.55 -9.03 -19.99
CA HIS A 164 -10.75 -10.18 -19.62
C HIS A 164 -9.34 -10.05 -20.25
N GLN A 165 -8.29 -10.02 -19.45
CA GLN A 165 -6.95 -10.39 -19.91
C GLN A 165 -6.76 -11.87 -19.63
N SER A 166 -7.18 -12.72 -20.56
CA SER A 166 -6.78 -14.13 -20.52
C SER A 166 -5.26 -14.21 -20.73
N CYS A 167 -4.56 -14.85 -19.80
CA CYS A 167 -3.18 -15.26 -19.99
C CYS A 167 -3.12 -16.18 -21.22
N ALA A 168 -2.54 -15.70 -22.32
CA ALA A 168 -2.26 -16.57 -23.47
C ALA A 168 -1.29 -17.67 -23.00
N ARG A 169 -1.69 -18.94 -23.18
CA ARG A 169 -0.76 -20.07 -23.09
C ARG A 169 0.31 -19.84 -24.15
N ASN A 170 1.57 -19.73 -23.71
CA ASN A 170 2.73 -19.81 -24.60
C ASN A 170 2.64 -21.15 -25.36
N PRO A 171 2.63 -21.17 -26.69
CA PRO A 171 2.89 -22.40 -27.41
C PRO A 171 4.32 -22.84 -27.08
N VAL A 172 4.42 -24.04 -26.50
CA VAL A 172 5.66 -24.75 -26.28
C VAL A 172 6.41 -24.83 -27.61
N LEU A 173 7.66 -24.38 -27.61
CA LEU A 173 8.62 -24.63 -28.68
C LEU A 173 8.73 -26.14 -28.85
N GLN A 174 8.13 -26.70 -29.90
CA GLN A 174 8.47 -28.05 -30.33
C GLN A 174 9.89 -28.00 -30.92
N GLY A 175 10.80 -28.68 -30.23
CA GLY A 175 12.16 -28.93 -30.72
C GLY A 175 12.10 -29.77 -31.99
N GLY A 176 12.93 -29.40 -32.96
CA GLY A 176 13.26 -30.25 -34.08
C GLY A 176 14.25 -31.33 -33.65
N GLU A 177 13.91 -32.57 -33.96
CA GLU A 177 14.85 -33.67 -34.17
C GLU A 177 14.38 -34.41 -35.43
N GLY A 178 15.29 -34.63 -36.38
CA GLY A 178 15.06 -35.34 -37.64
C GLY A 178 15.63 -34.61 -38.84
#